data_AF-A0A8T0H2B0-F1
#
_entry.id   AF-A0A8T0H2B0-F1
#
_cell.length_a   1.000
_cell.length_b   1.000
_cell.length_c   1.000
_cell.angle_alpha   90.00
_cell.angle_beta   90.00
_cell.angle_gamma   90.00
#
_symmetry.space_group_name_H-M   'P 1'
#
loop_
_entity.id
_entity.type
_entity.pdbx_description
1 polymer ?
#
loop_
_entity_poly.entity_id
_entity_poly.type
_entity_poly.pdbx_seq_one_letter_code
_entity_poly.pdbx_strand_id
1 'polypeptide(L)'
;MSEKKGSVAGEKKKSSVRGSQIAVAVVETVPLTPEEAALAQAAKEAQELLEMRALPVRQYLEASVVPLLLHGLQLLAIERPENPVDFLAKYLLEKNPK
;
A
#
# COMPACT_ATOMS: atom_id res chain seq x y z
N MET A 1 5.65 56.65 -30.29
CA MET A 1 5.22 55.26 -30.49
C MET A 1 5.12 54.63 -29.11
N SER A 2 3.97 54.81 -28.46
CA SER A 2 2.81 53.89 -28.51
C SER A 2 2.97 52.83 -27.41
N GLU A 3 2.37 53.07 -26.23
CA GLU A 3 1.06 52.54 -25.80
C GLU A 3 1.26 51.24 -24.97
N LYS A 4 1.31 51.30 -23.63
CA LYS A 4 0.19 51.38 -22.67
C LYS A 4 -0.78 50.19 -22.76
N LYS A 5 -0.71 49.30 -21.76
CA LYS A 5 -1.80 48.57 -21.07
C LYS A 5 -1.16 47.45 -20.23
N GLY A 6 -1.46 47.19 -18.97
CA GLY A 6 -2.29 47.78 -17.92
C GLY A 6 -1.79 47.08 -16.63
N SER A 7 -1.46 47.78 -15.55
CA SER A 7 -2.36 48.23 -14.47
C SER A 7 -3.41 47.20 -14.05
N VAL A 8 -3.25 46.71 -12.81
CA VAL A 8 -4.24 46.55 -11.71
C VAL A 8 -3.73 45.35 -10.87
N ALA A 9 -3.05 45.53 -9.73
CA ALA A 9 -3.44 46.14 -8.45
C ALA A 9 -4.49 45.33 -7.67
N GLY A 10 -4.17 45.02 -6.40
CA GLY A 10 -5.02 44.32 -5.42
C GLY A 10 -4.25 43.13 -4.84
N GLU A 11 -3.31 43.26 -3.92
CA GLU A 11 -3.36 43.85 -2.57
C GLU A 11 -4.31 43.14 -1.58
N LYS A 12 -3.68 42.79 -0.43
CA LYS A 12 -4.25 42.53 0.90
C LYS A 12 -4.95 41.18 1.12
N LYS A 13 -4.90 40.55 2.30
CA LYS A 13 -4.14 40.69 3.56
C LYS A 13 -4.82 39.69 4.51
N LYS A 14 -4.04 39.14 5.46
CA LYS A 14 -4.52 38.53 6.72
C LYS A 14 -5.27 37.20 6.50
N SER A 15 -5.11 36.19 7.33
CA SER A 15 -4.88 36.18 8.78
C SER A 15 -4.80 34.72 9.22
N SER A 16 -4.22 34.50 10.41
CA SER A 16 -4.77 33.62 11.46
C SER A 16 -5.16 32.21 11.01
N VAL A 17 -4.49 31.17 11.48
CA VAL A 17 -4.78 30.46 12.74
C VAL A 17 -3.50 29.63 13.03
N ARG A 18 -2.75 29.83 14.12
CA ARG A 18 -3.05 29.56 15.53
C ARG A 18 -3.38 28.09 15.82
N GLY A 19 -2.35 27.24 15.81
CA GLY A 19 -2.19 26.12 16.74
C GLY A 19 -3.09 24.91 16.53
N SER A 20 -2.74 23.85 17.29
CA SER A 20 -3.40 22.55 17.33
C SER A 20 -3.22 21.78 16.02
N GLN A 21 -2.51 20.65 15.97
CA GLN A 21 -2.87 19.37 16.57
C GLN A 21 -1.99 18.37 15.77
N ILE A 22 -1.37 17.30 16.27
CA ILE A 22 -1.48 16.53 17.51
C ILE A 22 -0.10 15.88 17.65
N ALA A 23 0.57 16.06 18.78
CA ALA A 23 1.59 15.12 19.20
C ALA A 23 0.87 13.79 19.42
N VAL A 24 0.93 12.87 18.46
CA VAL A 24 0.60 11.48 18.73
C VAL A 24 1.80 10.94 19.50
N ALA A 25 1.76 11.17 20.81
CA ALA A 25 2.50 10.34 21.75
C ALA A 25 2.00 8.92 21.54
N VAL A 26 2.70 8.17 20.69
CA VAL A 26 2.60 6.72 20.72
C VAL A 26 3.23 6.33 22.04
N VAL A 27 2.34 6.14 23.01
CA VAL A 27 2.55 5.53 24.30
C VAL A 27 3.35 4.25 24.07
N GLU A 28 4.62 4.29 24.48
CA GLU A 28 5.46 3.12 24.66
C GLU A 28 4.98 2.40 25.92
N THR A 29 3.83 1.73 25.83
CA THR A 29 3.42 0.76 26.86
C THR A 29 4.08 -0.57 26.54
N VAL A 30 5.16 -0.83 27.26
CA VAL A 30 5.76 -2.15 27.42
C VAL A 30 4.65 -3.13 27.85
N PRO A 31 4.30 -4.16 27.07
CA PRO A 31 3.20 -5.05 27.41
C PRO A 31 3.62 -5.97 28.57
N LEU A 32 2.93 -5.85 29.70
CA LEU A 32 3.23 -6.61 30.92
C LEU A 32 2.31 -7.83 31.12
N THR A 33 1.49 -8.21 30.13
CA THR A 33 0.71 -9.45 30.20
C THR A 33 0.61 -10.16 28.84
N PRO A 34 0.60 -11.52 28.82
CA PRO A 34 0.47 -12.31 27.58
C PRO A 34 -0.89 -12.11 26.87
N GLU A 35 -1.91 -11.66 27.61
CA GLU A 35 -3.24 -11.37 27.08
C GLU A 35 -3.28 -10.08 26.25
N GLU A 36 -2.62 -9.01 26.69
CA GLU A 36 -2.48 -7.77 25.91
C GLU A 36 -1.58 -7.94 24.67
N ALA A 37 -0.56 -8.79 24.74
CA ALA A 37 0.28 -9.11 23.59
C ALA A 37 -0.51 -9.85 22.49
N ALA A 38 -1.40 -10.77 22.86
CA ALA A 38 -2.29 -11.46 21.93
C ALA A 38 -3.32 -10.52 21.31
N LEU A 39 -3.90 -9.60 22.11
CA LEU A 39 -4.80 -8.56 21.61
C LEU A 39 -4.09 -7.58 20.66
N ALA A 40 -2.84 -7.20 20.95
CA ALA A 40 -2.03 -6.34 20.08
C ALA A 40 -1.63 -7.04 18.77
N GLN A 41 -1.37 -8.35 18.79
CA GLN A 41 -1.13 -9.15 17.57
C GLN A 41 -2.41 -9.25 16.73
N ALA A 42 -3.54 -9.59 17.34
CA ALA A 42 -4.82 -9.66 16.64
C ALA A 42 -5.23 -8.29 16.04
N ALA A 43 -4.94 -7.20 16.76
CA ALA A 43 -5.16 -5.84 16.24
C ALA A 43 -4.27 -5.55 15.02
N LYS A 44 -2.98 -5.93 15.06
CA LYS A 44 -2.06 -5.78 13.92
C LYS A 44 -2.49 -6.58 12.70
N GLU A 45 -2.87 -7.84 12.87
CA GLU A 45 -3.38 -8.67 11.77
C GLU A 45 -4.67 -8.09 11.16
N ALA A 46 -5.59 -7.62 12.00
CA ALA A 46 -6.80 -6.94 11.52
C ALA A 46 -6.47 -5.65 10.76
N GLN A 47 -5.46 -4.91 11.21
CA GLN A 47 -4.99 -3.68 10.56
C GLN A 47 -4.34 -3.98 9.21
N GLU A 48 -3.48 -5.00 9.12
CA GLU A 48 -2.89 -5.47 7.86
C GLU A 48 -3.96 -5.92 6.86
N LEU A 49 -4.99 -6.65 7.31
CA LEU A 49 -6.11 -7.04 6.45
C LEU A 49 -6.92 -5.84 5.93
N LEU A 50 -7.12 -4.83 6.76
CA LEU A 50 -7.78 -3.58 6.37
C LEU A 50 -6.92 -2.78 5.40
N GLU A 51 -5.62 -2.68 5.65
CA GLU A 51 -4.67 -2.02 4.77
C GLU A 51 -4.62 -2.71 3.41
N MET A 52 -4.52 -4.04 3.36
CA MET A 52 -4.56 -4.81 2.11
C MET A 52 -5.84 -4.58 1.30
N ARG A 53 -7.01 -4.44 1.97
CA ARG A 53 -8.28 -4.13 1.33
C ARG A 53 -8.41 -2.69 0.86
N ALA A 54 -7.69 -1.77 1.51
CA ALA A 54 -7.66 -0.36 1.17
C ALA A 54 -6.63 -0.04 0.06
N LEU A 55 -5.77 -1.00 -0.32
CA LEU A 55 -4.79 -0.79 -1.37
C LEU A 55 -5.46 -0.49 -2.72
N PRO A 56 -4.91 0.45 -3.50
CA PRO A 56 -5.24 0.58 -4.91
C PRO A 56 -5.00 -0.76 -5.63
N VAL A 57 -5.88 -1.13 -6.56
CA VAL A 57 -5.90 -2.45 -7.23
C VAL A 57 -4.52 -2.88 -7.73
N ARG A 58 -3.77 -1.96 -8.34
CA ARG A 58 -2.41 -2.24 -8.84
C ARG A 58 -1.47 -2.74 -7.73
N GLN A 59 -1.51 -2.09 -6.58
CA GLN A 59 -0.62 -2.39 -5.46
C GLN A 59 -0.99 -3.69 -4.76
N TYR A 60 -2.29 -3.99 -4.68
CA TYR A 60 -2.76 -5.31 -4.24
C TYR A 60 -2.22 -6.43 -5.12
N LEU A 61 -2.28 -6.28 -6.45
CA LEU A 61 -1.76 -7.28 -7.38
C LEU A 61 -0.23 -7.41 -7.30
N GLU A 62 0.48 -6.28 -7.21
CA GLU A 62 1.94 -6.23 -7.05
C GLU A 62 2.41 -6.93 -5.77
N ALA A 63 1.68 -6.79 -4.66
CA ALA A 63 2.04 -7.39 -3.38
C ALA A 63 1.63 -8.87 -3.25
N SER A 64 0.52 -9.28 -3.87
CA SER A 64 -0.04 -10.62 -3.67
C SER A 64 0.45 -11.65 -4.70
N VAL A 65 0.22 -11.40 -5.99
CA VAL A 65 0.28 -12.45 -7.01
C VAL A 65 1.35 -12.21 -8.08
N VAL A 66 1.73 -10.96 -8.34
CA VAL A 66 2.63 -10.61 -9.45
C VAL A 66 4.02 -11.27 -9.34
N PRO A 67 4.71 -11.29 -8.18
CA PRO A 67 6.04 -11.90 -8.10
C PRO A 67 6.01 -13.39 -8.43
N LEU A 68 5.00 -14.11 -7.94
CA LEU A 68 4.82 -15.54 -8.16
C LEU A 68 4.46 -15.83 -9.62
N LEU A 69 3.54 -15.04 -10.20
CA LEU A 69 3.16 -15.15 -11.61
C LEU A 69 4.33 -14.89 -12.54
N LEU A 70 5.16 -13.87 -12.27
CA LEU A 70 6.33 -13.56 -13.09
C LEU A 70 7.32 -14.71 -13.14
N HIS A 71 7.60 -15.34 -12.00
CA HIS A 71 8.49 -16.49 -11.93
C HIS A 71 7.91 -17.69 -12.70
N GLY A 72 6.63 -18.01 -12.50
CA GLY A 72 5.97 -19.08 -13.23
C GLY A 72 5.96 -18.86 -14.75
N LEU A 73 5.74 -17.62 -15.19
CA LEU A 73 5.77 -17.25 -16.61
C LEU A 73 7.17 -17.33 -17.22
N GLN A 74 8.22 -17.01 -16.46
CA GLN A 74 9.61 -17.19 -16.91
C GLN A 74 9.93 -18.66 -17.19
N LEU A 75 9.52 -19.56 -16.29
CA LEU A 75 9.71 -21.01 -16.47
C LEU A 75 8.88 -21.56 -17.63
N LEU A 76 7.63 -21.13 -17.74
CA LEU A 76 6.74 -21.51 -18.85
C LEU A 76 7.32 -21.10 -20.21
N ALA A 77 7.96 -19.93 -20.29
CA ALA A 77 8.59 -19.45 -21.51
C ALA A 77 9.80 -20.29 -21.95
N ILE A 78 10.49 -20.94 -21.00
CA ILE A 78 11.63 -21.82 -21.23
C ILE A 78 11.18 -23.23 -21.60
N GLU A 79 10.29 -23.83 -20.81
CA GLU A 79 9.86 -25.23 -21.01
C GLU A 79 8.90 -25.41 -22.17
N ARG A 80 8.06 -24.40 -22.48
CA ARG A 80 7.06 -24.44 -23.55
C ARG A 80 6.25 -25.75 -23.58
N PRO A 81 5.61 -26.15 -22.47
CA PRO A 81 4.83 -27.39 -22.42
C PRO A 81 3.62 -27.34 -23.36
N GLU A 82 3.10 -28.50 -23.76
CA GLU A 82 1.91 -28.60 -24.63
C GLU A 82 0.69 -27.86 -24.07
N ASN A 83 0.54 -27.87 -22.74
CA ASN A 83 -0.56 -27.19 -22.03
C ASN A 83 -0.02 -26.12 -21.06
N PRO A 84 0.23 -24.89 -21.55
CA PRO A 84 0.83 -23.82 -20.74
C PRO A 84 -0.01 -23.40 -19.53
N VAL A 85 -1.35 -23.42 -19.66
CA VAL A 85 -2.25 -23.02 -18.57
C VAL A 85 -2.22 -24.01 -17.41
N ASP A 86 -2.27 -25.31 -17.71
CA ASP A 86 -2.26 -26.37 -16.69
C ASP A 86 -0.91 -26.41 -15.95
N PHE A 87 0.20 -26.23 -16.68
CA PHE A 87 1.52 -26.08 -16.08
C PHE A 87 1.58 -24.89 -15.11
N LEU A 88 1.14 -23.72 -15.55
CA LEU A 88 1.18 -22.52 -14.71
C LEU A 88 0.27 -22.66 -13.48
N ALA A 89 -0.92 -23.24 -13.64
CA ALA A 89 -1.83 -23.47 -12.53
C ALA A 89 -1.20 -24.39 -11.46
N LYS A 90 -0.59 -25.50 -11.90
CA LYS A 90 0.14 -26.42 -11.01
C LYS A 90 1.28 -25.70 -10.29
N TYR A 91 2.09 -24.94 -11.03
CA TYR A 91 3.19 -24.17 -10.46
C TYR A 91 2.70 -23.20 -9.36
N LEU A 92 1.62 -22.46 -9.62
CA LEU A 92 1.06 -21.52 -8.65
C LEU A 92 0.55 -22.24 -7.41
N LEU A 93 -0.15 -23.38 -7.56
CA LEU A 93 -0.67 -24.15 -6.42
C LEU A 93 0.46 -24.75 -5.56
N GLU A 94 1.54 -25.23 -6.18
CA GLU A 94 2.68 -25.81 -5.47
C GLU A 94 3.54 -24.77 -4.74
N LYS A 95 3.63 -23.55 -5.28
CA LYS A 95 4.51 -22.49 -4.79
C LYS A 95 3.78 -21.39 -4.02
N ASN A 96 2.47 -21.51 -3.80
CA ASN A 96 1.72 -20.55 -3.00
C ASN A 96 2.13 -20.63 -1.51
N PRO A 97 2.75 -19.59 -0.94
CA PRO A 97 3.00 -19.56 0.51
C PRO A 97 1.64 -19.49 1.22
N LYS A 98 1.35 -20.46 2.09
CA LYS A 98 0.14 -20.49 2.92
C LYS A 98 0.18 -19.40 3.99
#